data_AF-A0A968YZ56-F1
#
_entry.id   AF-A0A968YZ56-F1
#
_cell.length_a   1.000
_cell.length_b   1.000
_cell.length_c   1.000
_cell.angle_alpha   90.00
_cell.angle_beta   90.00
_cell.angle_gamma   90.00
#
_symmetry.space_group_name_H-M   'P 1'
#
loop_
_entity.id
_entity.type
_entity.pdbx_description
1 polymer ?
#
loop_
_entity_poly.entity_id
_entity_poly.type
_entity_poly.pdbx_seq_one_letter_code
_entity_poly.pdbx_strand_id
1 'polypeptide(L)'
;MNNLAAARARLEKLHAAQAIARSDIASVEAAKPDDIRSTPNAELMGSRKRGGAEEKLRRTIEAIQEYNAGRQLEEQIAINKGSLRKITKVKAQSVNEWVDEHAEAIVAYSHTQGHGYRQNVGKDLSVIKWNEDAYGVYEWPEGYFG
;
A
#
# COMPACT_ATOMS: atom_id res chain seq x y z
N MET A 1 -24.84 44.03 38.07
CA MET A 1 -23.92 44.04 36.91
C MET A 1 -22.90 42.89 36.97
N ASN A 2 -23.31 41.61 36.87
CA ASN A 2 -22.34 40.48 36.98
C ASN A 2 -22.57 39.28 36.02
N ASN A 3 -23.50 39.35 35.07
CA ASN A 3 -23.82 38.19 34.21
C ASN A 3 -22.93 38.03 32.96
N LEU A 4 -22.23 39.09 32.55
CA LEU A 4 -21.46 39.09 31.29
C LEU A 4 -20.08 38.45 31.45
N ALA A 5 -19.44 38.60 32.62
CA ALA A 5 -18.17 37.96 32.95
C ALA A 5 -18.32 36.43 33.12
N ALA A 6 -19.39 36.01 33.81
CA ALA A 6 -19.70 34.58 33.99
C ALA A 6 -20.04 33.88 32.66
N ALA A 7 -20.74 34.57 31.76
CA ALA A 7 -21.04 34.05 30.43
C ALA A 7 -19.78 33.86 29.57
N ARG A 8 -18.83 34.81 29.60
CA ARG A 8 -17.56 34.72 28.87
C ARG A 8 -16.68 33.57 29.37
N ALA A 9 -16.55 33.42 30.69
CA ALA A 9 -15.78 32.32 31.27
C ALA A 9 -16.36 30.93 30.93
N ARG A 10 -17.69 30.84 30.76
CA ARG A 10 -18.36 29.60 30.33
C ARG A 10 -18.14 29.32 28.85
N LEU A 11 -18.11 30.36 28.01
CA LEU A 11 -17.83 30.25 26.58
C LEU A 11 -16.38 29.84 26.31
N GLU A 12 -15.42 30.40 27.05
CA GLU A 12 -14.01 29.99 26.98
C GLU A 12 -13.81 28.53 27.42
N LYS A 13 -14.47 28.10 28.50
CA LYS A 13 -14.44 26.69 28.93
C LYS A 13 -15.05 25.74 27.89
N LEU A 14 -16.11 26.16 27.20
CA LEU A 14 -16.70 25.37 26.11
C LEU A 14 -15.76 25.28 24.91
N HIS A 15 -15.11 26.38 24.52
CA HIS A 15 -14.14 26.36 23.41
C HIS A 15 -12.90 25.54 23.75
N ALA A 16 -12.41 25.61 24.99
CA ALA A 16 -11.31 24.78 25.47
C ALA A 16 -11.69 23.29 25.50
N ALA A 17 -12.89 22.95 25.99
CA ALA A 17 -13.39 21.58 25.97
C ALA A 17 -13.58 21.06 24.53
N GLN A 18 -14.01 21.92 23.60
CA GLN A 18 -14.17 21.56 22.20
C GLN A 18 -12.83 21.41 21.47
N ALA A 19 -11.81 22.18 21.87
CA ALA A 19 -10.44 22.02 21.38
C ALA A 19 -9.81 20.71 21.87
N ILE A 20 -10.03 20.35 23.14
CA ILE A 20 -9.58 19.07 23.72
C ILE A 20 -10.31 17.89 23.05
N ALA A 21 -11.62 17.98 22.86
CA ALA A 21 -12.38 16.94 22.16
C ALA A 21 -11.94 16.78 20.69
N ARG A 22 -11.57 17.87 20.01
CA ARG A 22 -11.01 17.81 18.65
C ARG A 22 -9.60 17.23 18.63
N SER A 23 -8.76 17.50 19.62
CA SER A 23 -7.44 16.87 19.72
C SER A 23 -7.55 15.39 20.07
N ASP A 24 -8.53 14.99 20.88
CA ASP A 24 -8.79 13.58 21.20
C ASP A 24 -9.34 12.83 19.97
N ILE A 25 -10.23 13.43 19.18
CA ILE A 25 -10.72 12.83 17.93
C ILE A 25 -9.58 12.73 16.90
N ALA A 26 -8.75 13.77 16.75
CA ALA A 26 -7.58 13.73 15.86
C ALA A 26 -6.51 12.72 16.34
N SER A 27 -6.43 12.46 17.64
CA SER A 27 -5.53 11.44 18.22
C SER A 27 -6.12 10.02 18.19
N VAL A 28 -7.44 9.87 18.06
CA VAL A 28 -8.12 8.57 17.83
C VAL A 28 -8.10 8.16 16.35
N GLU A 29 -7.95 9.11 15.43
CA GLU A 29 -7.65 8.86 14.01
C GLU A 29 -6.16 8.58 13.74
N ALA A 30 -5.30 8.78 14.73
CA ALA A 30 -3.90 8.34 14.69
C ALA A 30 -3.80 6.86 15.09
N ALA A 31 -3.75 5.99 14.07
CA ALA A 31 -3.27 4.61 14.12
C ALA A 31 -4.01 3.65 15.06
N LYS A 32 -4.83 2.77 14.47
CA LYS A 32 -4.95 1.41 15.03
C LYS A 32 -3.52 0.85 15.11
N PRO A 33 -3.02 0.43 16.28
CA PRO A 33 -1.60 0.11 16.48
C PRO A 33 -1.08 -1.10 15.67
N ASP A 34 -1.92 -1.76 14.85
CA ASP A 34 -1.55 -2.90 14.01
C ASP A 34 -2.25 -2.91 12.63
N ASP A 35 -2.67 -1.75 12.09
CA ASP A 35 -3.17 -1.74 10.71
C ASP A 35 -2.00 -1.88 9.72
N ILE A 36 -1.83 -3.09 9.19
CA ILE A 36 -0.79 -3.42 8.22
C ILE A 36 -0.82 -2.49 6.99
N ARG A 37 -1.99 -1.94 6.63
CA ARG A 37 -2.14 -1.03 5.49
C ARG A 37 -1.47 0.31 5.70
N SER A 38 -1.34 0.74 6.95
CA SER A 38 -0.64 1.98 7.32
C SER A 38 0.86 1.77 7.51
N THR A 39 1.38 0.55 7.34
CA THR A 39 2.80 0.26 7.53
C THR A 39 3.62 0.89 6.40
N PRO A 40 4.69 1.66 6.70
CA PRO A 40 5.58 2.20 5.68
C PRO A 40 6.24 1.12 4.82
N ASN A 41 6.61 1.43 3.58
CA ASN A 41 7.21 0.47 2.64
C ASN A 41 8.47 -0.22 3.22
N ALA A 42 9.37 0.55 3.81
CA ALA A 42 10.61 0.05 4.41
C ALA A 42 10.33 -0.97 5.55
N GLU A 43 9.35 -0.69 6.40
CA GLU A 43 8.95 -1.57 7.50
C GLU A 43 8.21 -2.80 6.99
N LEU A 44 7.30 -2.62 6.03
CA LEU A 44 6.51 -3.70 5.47
C LEU A 44 7.42 -4.74 4.81
N MET A 45 8.46 -4.32 4.11
CA MET A 45 9.38 -5.22 3.42
C MET A 45 10.02 -6.25 4.37
N GLY A 46 10.52 -5.82 5.53
CA GLY A 46 11.06 -6.72 6.57
C GLY A 46 9.99 -7.42 7.43
N SER A 47 8.74 -6.97 7.38
CA SER A 47 7.69 -7.40 8.28
C SER A 47 7.28 -8.87 8.09
N ARG A 48 7.08 -9.54 9.24
CA ARG A 48 6.43 -10.85 9.37
C ARG A 48 5.06 -10.76 10.05
N LYS A 49 4.52 -9.54 10.20
CA LYS A 49 3.19 -9.32 10.79
C LYS A 49 2.12 -10.06 9.97
N ARG A 50 1.06 -10.50 10.65
CA ARG A 50 -0.12 -11.09 10.01
C ARG A 50 -0.69 -10.10 8.98
N GLY A 51 -1.04 -10.58 7.79
CA GLY A 51 -1.49 -9.73 6.66
C GLY A 51 -0.35 -9.04 5.88
N GLY A 52 0.91 -9.12 6.33
CA GLY A 52 2.02 -8.48 5.63
C GLY A 52 2.29 -9.06 4.24
N ALA A 53 2.05 -10.36 4.04
CA ALA A 53 2.18 -11.00 2.73
C ALA A 53 1.13 -10.48 1.74
N GLU A 54 -0.13 -10.40 2.16
CA GLU A 54 -1.25 -9.89 1.37
C GLU A 54 -1.03 -8.43 0.99
N GLU A 55 -0.60 -7.60 1.95
CA GLU A 55 -0.37 -6.18 1.71
C GLU A 55 0.80 -5.93 0.73
N LYS A 56 1.88 -6.74 0.81
CA LYS A 56 2.97 -6.70 -0.19
C LYS A 56 2.46 -7.03 -1.58
N LEU A 57 1.61 -8.05 -1.71
CA LEU A 57 1.03 -8.45 -3.00
C LEU A 57 0.12 -7.37 -3.57
N ARG A 58 -0.74 -6.78 -2.73
CA ARG A 58 -1.61 -5.67 -3.10
C ARG A 58 -0.80 -4.47 -3.62
N ARG A 59 0.20 -4.00 -2.86
CA ARG A 59 1.06 -2.87 -3.26
C ARG A 59 1.87 -3.16 -4.52
N THR A 60 2.34 -4.39 -4.71
CA THR A 60 3.02 -4.77 -5.95
C THR A 60 2.11 -4.73 -7.17
N ILE A 61 0.85 -5.13 -7.03
CA ILE A 61 -0.11 -5.05 -8.15
C ILE A 61 -0.39 -3.60 -8.52
N GLU A 62 -0.64 -2.76 -7.54
CA GLU A 62 -0.83 -1.32 -7.76
C GLU A 62 0.40 -0.69 -8.42
N ALA A 63 1.59 -1.02 -7.95
CA ALA A 63 2.84 -0.55 -8.54
C ALA A 63 3.04 -1.02 -9.99
N ILE A 64 2.66 -2.26 -10.33
CA ILE A 64 2.71 -2.75 -11.72
C ILE A 64 1.68 -2.02 -12.59
N GLN A 65 0.48 -1.78 -12.08
CA GLN A 65 -0.57 -1.04 -12.79
C GLN A 65 -0.15 0.41 -13.05
N GLU A 66 0.39 1.08 -12.03
CA GLU A 66 0.92 2.43 -12.13
C GLU A 66 2.11 2.50 -13.09
N TYR A 67 3.05 1.54 -13.01
CA TYR A 67 4.16 1.46 -13.95
C TYR A 67 3.70 1.26 -15.39
N ASN A 68 2.70 0.41 -15.61
CA ASN A 68 2.16 0.13 -16.94
C ASN A 68 1.34 1.30 -17.52
N ALA A 69 0.84 2.20 -16.68
CA ALA A 69 -0.01 3.30 -17.10
C ALA A 69 0.70 4.19 -18.12
N GLY A 70 0.08 4.37 -19.29
CA GLY A 70 0.64 5.17 -20.38
C GLY A 70 1.80 4.52 -21.15
N ARG A 71 2.17 3.26 -20.85
CA ARG A 71 3.22 2.53 -21.57
C ARG A 71 2.68 1.63 -22.67
N GLN A 72 3.51 1.42 -23.69
CA GLN A 72 3.26 0.46 -24.77
C GLN A 72 3.32 -0.97 -24.25
N LEU A 73 2.57 -1.88 -24.89
CA LEU A 73 2.42 -3.27 -24.48
C LEU A 73 3.78 -3.96 -24.26
N GLU A 74 4.76 -3.70 -25.12
CA GLU A 74 6.10 -4.29 -25.09
C GLU A 74 6.89 -3.88 -23.86
N GLU A 75 6.60 -2.72 -23.28
CA GLU A 75 7.24 -2.22 -22.05
C GLU A 75 6.53 -2.67 -20.78
N GLN A 76 5.24 -3.01 -20.89
CA GLN A 76 4.42 -3.36 -19.73
C GLN A 76 4.84 -4.68 -19.07
N ILE A 77 4.69 -4.74 -17.76
CA ILE A 77 4.91 -5.95 -16.95
C ILE A 77 3.57 -6.64 -16.73
N ALA A 78 3.50 -7.94 -17.03
CA ALA A 78 2.36 -8.77 -16.71
C ALA A 78 2.32 -9.13 -15.23
N ILE A 79 1.11 -9.11 -14.66
CA ILE A 79 0.86 -9.57 -13.31
C ILE A 79 0.71 -11.09 -13.34
N ASN A 80 1.70 -11.80 -12.79
CA ASN A 80 1.68 -13.26 -12.65
C ASN A 80 2.44 -13.72 -11.40
N LYS A 81 2.26 -15.00 -11.03
CA LYS A 81 2.89 -15.63 -9.86
C LYS A 81 4.42 -15.35 -9.80
N GLY A 82 5.10 -15.39 -10.95
CA GLY A 82 6.54 -15.15 -11.04
C GLY A 82 6.96 -13.72 -10.72
N SER A 83 6.28 -12.72 -11.31
CA SER A 83 6.53 -11.30 -11.05
C SER A 83 6.25 -10.93 -9.59
N LEU A 84 5.09 -11.34 -9.07
CA LEU A 84 4.69 -11.11 -7.68
C LEU A 84 5.71 -11.70 -6.71
N ARG A 85 6.13 -12.95 -6.91
CA ARG A 85 7.14 -13.60 -6.08
C ARG A 85 8.51 -12.92 -6.16
N LYS A 86 8.94 -12.53 -7.36
CA LYS A 86 10.25 -11.85 -7.54
C LYS A 86 10.29 -10.50 -6.81
N ILE A 87 9.23 -9.70 -6.94
CA ILE A 87 9.16 -8.34 -6.37
C ILE A 87 8.90 -8.38 -4.86
N THR A 88 7.99 -9.22 -4.38
CA THR A 88 7.59 -9.21 -2.95
C THR A 88 8.44 -10.11 -2.04
N LYS A 89 9.16 -11.08 -2.63
CA LYS A 89 9.84 -12.19 -1.94
C LYS A 89 8.94 -12.97 -0.97
N VAL A 90 7.61 -12.90 -1.15
CA VAL A 90 6.65 -13.70 -0.42
C VAL A 90 6.80 -15.18 -0.79
N LYS A 91 6.55 -16.07 0.17
CA LYS A 91 6.62 -17.52 -0.04
C LYS A 91 5.68 -17.95 -1.17
N ALA A 92 6.13 -18.89 -2.01
CA ALA A 92 5.38 -19.32 -3.19
C ALA A 92 3.96 -19.82 -2.85
N GLN A 93 3.79 -20.51 -1.72
CA GLN A 93 2.48 -20.97 -1.25
C GLN A 93 1.52 -19.79 -1.05
N SER A 94 1.91 -18.77 -0.29
CA SER A 94 1.05 -17.60 -0.04
C SER A 94 0.77 -16.79 -1.31
N VAL A 95 1.73 -16.73 -2.25
CA VAL A 95 1.47 -16.14 -3.58
C VAL A 95 0.43 -16.96 -4.35
N ASN A 96 0.51 -18.28 -4.30
CA ASN A 96 -0.44 -19.15 -5.00
C ASN A 96 -1.85 -18.98 -4.42
N GLU A 97 -2.00 -19.10 -3.11
CA GLU A 97 -3.28 -18.92 -2.42
C GLU A 97 -3.91 -17.58 -2.78
N TRP A 98 -3.14 -16.49 -2.68
CA TRP A 98 -3.63 -15.15 -3.02
C TRP A 98 -4.00 -15.00 -4.49
N VAL A 99 -3.18 -15.50 -5.42
CA VAL A 99 -3.47 -15.44 -6.86
C VAL A 99 -4.68 -16.28 -7.22
N ASP A 100 -4.88 -17.42 -6.57
CA ASP A 100 -6.02 -18.29 -6.82
C ASP A 100 -7.32 -17.62 -6.31
N GLU A 101 -7.27 -16.91 -5.17
CA GLU A 101 -8.36 -16.07 -4.66
C GLU A 101 -8.70 -14.88 -5.58
N HIS A 102 -7.69 -14.30 -6.25
CA HIS A 102 -7.83 -13.10 -7.09
C HIS A 102 -7.72 -13.40 -8.60
N ALA A 103 -7.87 -14.67 -8.99
CA ALA A 103 -7.55 -15.15 -10.32
C ALA A 103 -8.34 -14.41 -11.40
N GLU A 104 -9.64 -14.17 -11.17
CA GLU A 104 -10.52 -13.48 -12.11
C GLU A 104 -10.03 -12.06 -12.42
N ALA A 105 -9.66 -11.30 -11.40
CA ALA A 105 -9.17 -9.93 -11.56
C ALA A 105 -7.83 -9.88 -12.33
N ILE A 106 -6.91 -10.80 -12.01
CA ILE A 106 -5.60 -10.88 -12.66
C ILE A 106 -5.74 -11.29 -14.13
N VAL A 107 -6.61 -12.26 -14.42
CA VAL A 107 -6.89 -12.72 -15.79
C VAL A 107 -7.58 -11.63 -16.58
N ALA A 108 -8.58 -10.96 -16.00
CA ALA A 108 -9.26 -9.84 -16.66
C ALA A 108 -8.30 -8.69 -17.00
N TYR A 109 -7.42 -8.32 -16.07
CA TYR A 109 -6.38 -7.31 -16.31
C TYR A 109 -5.43 -7.73 -17.45
N SER A 110 -4.89 -8.95 -17.37
CA SER A 110 -3.97 -9.47 -18.38
C SER A 110 -4.61 -9.53 -19.77
N HIS A 111 -5.88 -9.95 -19.86
CA HIS A 111 -6.62 -10.00 -21.11
C HIS A 111 -6.91 -8.60 -21.66
N THR A 112 -7.27 -7.65 -20.79
CA THR A 112 -7.52 -6.24 -21.19
C THR A 112 -6.26 -5.58 -21.76
N GLN A 113 -5.10 -5.86 -21.18
CA GLN A 113 -3.84 -5.34 -21.71
C GLN A 113 -3.31 -6.13 -22.91
N GLY A 114 -3.77 -7.38 -23.12
CA GLY A 114 -3.24 -8.26 -24.16
C GLY A 114 -1.89 -8.91 -23.80
N HIS A 115 -1.62 -9.13 -22.51
CA HIS A 115 -0.36 -9.72 -22.05
C HIS A 115 -0.20 -11.17 -22.50
N GLY A 116 0.94 -11.48 -23.13
CA GLY A 116 1.29 -12.85 -23.53
C GLY A 116 1.91 -13.69 -22.40
N TYR A 117 2.00 -15.00 -22.60
CA TYR A 117 2.61 -15.93 -21.63
C TYR A 117 4.08 -15.58 -21.28
N ARG A 118 4.84 -15.06 -22.25
CA ARG A 118 6.25 -14.67 -22.08
C ARG A 118 6.45 -13.16 -21.88
N GLN A 119 5.41 -12.43 -21.49
CA GLN A 119 5.43 -10.96 -21.39
C GLN A 119 6.59 -10.40 -20.54
N ASN A 120 7.00 -11.13 -19.50
CA ASN A 120 8.03 -10.69 -18.54
C ASN A 120 9.43 -11.25 -18.85
N VAL A 121 9.60 -12.02 -19.93
CA VAL A 121 10.91 -12.61 -20.26
C VAL A 121 11.88 -11.50 -20.63
N GLY A 122 13.05 -11.48 -19.98
CA GLY A 122 14.10 -10.49 -20.22
C GLY A 122 13.84 -9.09 -19.63
N LYS A 123 12.69 -8.87 -18.99
CA LYS A 123 12.36 -7.59 -18.36
C LYS A 123 12.96 -7.50 -16.96
N ASP A 124 13.51 -6.34 -16.66
CA ASP A 124 13.91 -6.01 -15.31
C ASP A 124 12.69 -5.63 -14.47
N LEU A 125 12.52 -6.27 -13.33
CA LEU A 125 11.44 -5.99 -12.38
C LEU A 125 11.87 -5.03 -11.27
N SER A 126 13.17 -4.69 -11.19
CA SER A 126 13.70 -3.75 -10.20
C SER A 126 13.18 -2.32 -10.39
N VAL A 127 12.74 -2.01 -11.61
CA VAL A 127 12.11 -0.72 -11.98
C VAL A 127 10.75 -0.50 -11.32
N ILE A 128 10.11 -1.56 -10.82
CA ILE A 128 8.84 -1.44 -10.09
C ILE A 128 9.12 -0.95 -8.68
N LYS A 129 8.57 0.22 -8.34
CA LYS A 129 8.59 0.76 -6.98
C LYS A 129 7.17 0.86 -6.43
N TRP A 130 6.96 0.44 -5.18
CA TRP A 130 5.72 0.74 -4.46
C TRP A 130 5.57 2.25 -4.30
N ASN A 131 4.33 2.72 -4.29
CA ASN A 131 4.00 4.12 -4.24
C ASN A 131 4.66 4.79 -3.00
N GLU A 132 5.63 5.67 -3.24
CA GLU A 132 6.42 6.32 -2.20
C GLU A 132 5.64 7.49 -1.57
N ASP A 133 4.76 8.13 -2.33
CA ASP A 133 3.91 9.22 -1.83
C ASP A 133 2.89 8.71 -0.80
N ALA A 134 2.33 7.51 -1.04
CA ALA A 134 1.33 6.90 -0.19
C ALA A 134 1.93 6.16 1.02
N TYR A 135 3.10 5.55 0.87
CA TYR A 135 3.63 4.58 1.84
C TYR A 135 5.08 4.85 2.28
N GLY A 136 5.66 5.97 1.86
CA GLY A 136 7.01 6.38 2.20
C GLY A 136 8.08 5.80 1.26
N VAL A 137 9.19 6.54 1.20
CA VAL A 137 10.36 6.21 0.38
C VAL A 137 10.96 4.88 0.83
N TYR A 138 11.35 4.05 -0.13
CA TYR A 138 12.15 2.86 0.14
C TYR A 138 13.03 2.57 -1.08
N GLU A 139 14.20 1.99 -0.79
CA GLU A 139 15.05 1.45 -1.84
C GLU A 139 15.08 -0.07 -1.70
N TRP A 140 15.10 -0.75 -2.85
CA TRP A 140 15.35 -2.18 -2.86
C TRP A 140 16.74 -2.45 -2.27
N PRO A 141 16.90 -3.41 -1.34
CA PRO A 141 18.21 -3.80 -0.85
C PRO A 141 19.15 -4.19 -2.01
N GLU A 142 20.44 -3.93 -1.85
CA GLU A 142 21.42 -4.36 -2.85
C GLU A 142 21.36 -5.88 -3.06
N GLY A 143 21.39 -6.33 -4.32
CA GLY A 143 21.26 -7.75 -4.66
C GLY A 143 19.84 -8.34 -4.49
N TYR A 144 18.82 -7.52 -4.20
CA TYR A 144 17.46 -8.02 -3.99
C TYR A 144 16.88 -8.73 -5.23
N PHE A 145 17.24 -8.30 -6.43
CA PHE A 145 16.82 -8.93 -7.71
C PHE A 145 17.87 -9.85 -8.34
N GLY A 146 19.04 -9.97 -7.71
CA GLY A 146 20.14 -10.83 -8.15
C GLY A 146 19.90 -12.32 -7.93
#